data_AF-A0A2I1GTD4-F1
#
_entry.id   AF-A0A2I1GTD4-F1
#
_cell.length_a   1.000
_cell.length_b   1.000
_cell.length_c   1.000
_cell.angle_alpha   90.00
_cell.angle_beta   90.00
_cell.angle_gamma   90.00
#
_symmetry.space_group_name_H-M   'P 1'
#
loop_
_entity.id
_entity.type
_entity.pdbx_description
1 polymer ?
#
loop_
_entity_poly.entity_id
_entity_poly.type
_entity_poly.pdbx_seq_one_letter_code
_entity_poly.pdbx_strand_id
1 'polypeptide(L)'
;KELLTEEEKRANHIASEQKRRNTIRAGFKELTDIIPTLKNVNNSKSTILFKAVDYIKYLERRNRNLKERAGLLEMRVEMEMR
;
A
#
# COMPACT_ATOMS: atom_id res chain seq x y z
N LYS A 1 39.31 -19.03 -11.89
CA LYS A 1 38.43 -20.03 -11.23
C LYS A 1 37.04 -19.43 -11.17
N GLU A 2 36.04 -20.04 -11.82
CA GLU A 2 34.66 -19.66 -11.53
C GLU A 2 34.33 -20.01 -10.07
N LEU A 3 33.72 -19.07 -9.36
CA LEU A 3 33.46 -19.17 -7.92
C LEU A 3 32.29 -20.11 -7.59
N LEU A 4 31.48 -20.49 -8.58
CA LEU A 4 30.28 -21.30 -8.45
C LEU A 4 30.14 -22.23 -9.67
N THR A 5 29.71 -23.46 -9.41
CA THR A 5 29.28 -24.44 -10.43
C THR A 5 27.98 -24.00 -11.12
N GLU A 6 27.68 -24.55 -12.29
CA GLU A 6 26.43 -24.29 -13.00
C GLU A 6 25.19 -24.72 -12.20
N GLU A 7 25.28 -25.83 -11.44
CA GLU A 7 24.24 -26.23 -10.50
C GLU A 7 24.02 -25.17 -9.41
N GLU A 8 25.09 -24.64 -8.80
CA GLU A 8 25.00 -23.61 -7.76
C GLU A 8 24.43 -22.30 -8.32
N LYS A 9 24.81 -21.89 -9.54
CA LYS A 9 24.21 -20.73 -10.22
C LYS A 9 22.71 -20.92 -10.43
N ARG A 10 22.29 -22.10 -10.89
CA ARG A 10 20.86 -22.44 -11.09
C ARG A 10 20.09 -22.42 -9.77
N ALA A 11 20.64 -23.03 -8.72
CA ALA A 11 20.01 -23.06 -7.39
C ALA A 11 19.85 -21.64 -6.83
N ASN A 12 20.89 -20.82 -6.91
CA ASN A 12 20.84 -19.42 -6.45
C ASN A 12 19.81 -18.59 -7.24
N HIS A 13 19.72 -18.79 -8.55
CA HIS A 13 18.71 -18.11 -9.38
C HIS A 13 17.28 -18.44 -8.93
N ILE A 14 16.98 -19.73 -8.71
CA ILE A 14 15.67 -20.19 -8.23
C ILE A 14 15.36 -19.59 -6.85
N ALA A 15 16.32 -19.63 -5.92
CA ALA A 15 16.17 -19.08 -4.57
C ALA A 15 15.91 -17.56 -4.60
N SER A 16 16.64 -16.83 -5.43
CA SER A 16 16.47 -15.38 -5.61
C SER A 16 15.09 -15.03 -6.15
N GLU A 17 14.60 -15.74 -7.17
CA GLU A 17 13.27 -15.49 -7.73
C GLU A 17 12.16 -15.88 -6.75
N GLN A 18 12.32 -16.97 -5.98
CA GLN A 18 11.37 -17.32 -4.93
C GLN A 18 11.28 -16.23 -3.87
N LYS A 19 12.43 -15.69 -3.42
CA LYS A 19 12.48 -14.55 -2.50
C LYS A 19 11.77 -13.33 -3.09
N ARG A 20 12.06 -12.97 -4.34
CA ARG A 20 11.41 -11.85 -5.04
C ARG A 20 9.89 -12.02 -5.08
N ARG A 21 9.41 -13.20 -5.45
CA ARG A 21 7.97 -13.51 -5.51
C ARG A 21 7.30 -13.47 -4.13
N ASN A 22 7.98 -13.93 -3.08
CA ASN A 22 7.47 -13.87 -1.72
C ASN A 22 7.33 -12.43 -1.24
N THR A 23 8.31 -11.57 -1.52
CA THR A 23 8.22 -10.13 -1.22
C THR A 23 7.02 -9.49 -1.91
N ILE A 24 6.82 -9.77 -3.20
CA ILE A 24 5.66 -9.24 -3.96
C ILE A 24 4.34 -9.72 -3.33
N ARG A 25 4.22 -11.01 -2.99
CA ARG A 25 3.02 -11.56 -2.35
C ARG A 25 2.74 -10.89 -1.00
N ALA A 26 3.77 -10.66 -0.19
CA ALA A 26 3.64 -9.97 1.08
C ALA A 26 3.09 -8.54 0.90
N GLY A 27 3.60 -7.78 -0.07
CA GLY A 27 3.09 -6.45 -0.39
C GLY A 27 1.63 -6.44 -0.85
N PHE A 28 1.21 -7.42 -1.66
CA PHE A 28 -0.21 -7.56 -2.02
C PHE A 28 -1.10 -7.88 -0.83
N LYS A 29 -0.63 -8.71 0.11
CA LYS A 29 -1.35 -9.02 1.35
C LYS A 29 -1.50 -7.77 2.23
N GLU A 30 -0.44 -6.98 2.35
CA GLU A 30 -0.49 -5.71 3.09
C GLU A 30 -1.51 -4.74 2.46
N LEU A 31 -1.53 -4.62 1.13
CA LEU A 31 -2.53 -3.81 0.42
C LEU A 31 -3.96 -4.27 0.72
N THR A 32 -4.23 -5.58 0.71
CA THR A 32 -5.57 -6.11 1.04
C THR A 32 -5.96 -5.87 2.49
N ASP A 33 -4.98 -5.89 3.40
CA ASP A 33 -5.22 -5.69 4.84
C ASP A 33 -5.50 -4.20 5.17
N ILE A 34 -4.88 -3.26 4.45
CA ILE A 34 -5.04 -1.81 4.70
C ILE A 34 -6.26 -1.22 3.99
N ILE A 35 -6.60 -1.70 2.78
CA ILE A 35 -7.68 -1.13 1.97
C ILE A 35 -9.02 -1.76 2.40
N PRO A 36 -9.97 -1.00 2.99
CA PRO A 36 -11.18 -1.57 3.57
C PRO A 36 -12.04 -2.38 2.59
N THR A 37 -12.05 -1.99 1.31
CA THR A 37 -12.84 -2.63 0.26
C THR A 37 -12.24 -3.94 -0.26
N LEU A 38 -11.02 -4.29 0.16
CA LEU A 38 -10.31 -5.50 -0.26
C LEU A 38 -10.24 -6.56 0.85
N LYS A 39 -10.65 -6.23 2.09
CA LYS A 39 -10.58 -7.15 3.23
C LYS A 39 -11.44 -8.39 3.00
N ASN A 40 -10.91 -9.55 3.38
CA ASN A 40 -11.61 -10.84 3.39
C ASN A 40 -12.16 -11.30 2.02
N VAL A 41 -11.67 -10.72 0.91
CA VAL A 41 -12.08 -11.10 -0.45
C VAL A 41 -10.85 -11.39 -1.29
N ASN A 42 -10.85 -12.54 -1.96
CA ASN A 42 -9.82 -12.88 -2.94
C ASN A 42 -10.01 -12.02 -4.19
N ASN A 43 -9.17 -11.01 -4.33
CA ASN A 43 -9.16 -10.10 -5.48
C ASN A 43 -8.00 -10.41 -6.42
N SER A 44 -8.20 -10.15 -7.72
CA SER A 44 -7.10 -10.22 -8.68
C SER A 44 -6.05 -9.15 -8.38
N LYS A 45 -4.78 -9.40 -8.76
CA LYS A 45 -3.69 -8.43 -8.54
C LYS A 45 -3.98 -7.07 -9.20
N SER A 46 -4.56 -7.07 -10.40
CA SER A 46 -4.96 -5.83 -11.08
C SER A 46 -6.04 -5.10 -10.31
N THR A 47 -7.07 -5.80 -9.83
CA THR A 47 -8.12 -5.21 -8.97
C THR A 47 -7.54 -4.57 -7.72
N ILE A 48 -6.59 -5.23 -7.04
CA ILE A 48 -5.93 -4.68 -5.85
C ILE A 48 -5.22 -3.35 -6.19
N LEU A 49 -4.47 -3.32 -7.29
CA LEU A 49 -3.76 -2.10 -7.72
C LEU A 49 -4.71 -0.95 -8.05
N PHE A 50 -5.80 -1.21 -8.79
CA PHE A 50 -6.80 -0.18 -9.09
C PHE A 50 -7.47 0.34 -7.81
N LYS A 51 -7.88 -0.55 -6.91
CA LYS A 51 -8.48 -0.17 -5.62
C LYS A 51 -7.50 0.59 -4.73
N ALA A 52 -6.20 0.31 -4.79
CA ALA A 52 -5.19 1.07 -4.07
C ALA A 52 -5.11 2.53 -4.57
N VAL A 53 -5.12 2.74 -5.90
CA VAL A 53 -5.13 4.08 -6.49
C VAL A 53 -6.40 4.84 -6.08
N ASP A 54 -7.56 4.20 -6.16
CA ASP A 54 -8.83 4.80 -5.75
C ASP A 54 -8.83 5.19 -4.27
N TYR A 55 -8.26 4.32 -3.43
CA TYR A 55 -8.18 4.56 -1.99
C TYR A 55 -7.25 5.71 -1.64
N ILE A 56 -6.10 5.84 -2.33
CA ILE A 56 -5.21 7.00 -2.18
C ILE A 56 -5.96 8.30 -2.51
N LYS A 57 -6.64 8.35 -3.66
CA LYS A 57 -7.43 9.53 -4.07
C LYS A 57 -8.54 9.86 -3.07
N TYR A 58 -9.18 8.83 -2.51
CA TYR A 58 -10.18 8.98 -1.45
C TYR A 58 -9.57 9.60 -0.18
N LEU A 59 -8.44 9.06 0.30
CA LEU A 59 -7.74 9.55 1.50
C LEU A 59 -7.27 11.00 1.33
N GLU A 60 -6.72 11.37 0.18
CA GLU A 60 -6.32 12.74 -0.12
C GLU A 60 -7.50 13.72 -0.05
N ARG A 61 -8.65 13.35 -0.64
CA ARG A 61 -9.87 14.17 -0.59
C ARG A 61 -10.38 14.31 0.83
N ARG A 62 -10.41 13.20 1.58
CA ARG A 62 -10.85 13.19 2.99
C ARG A 62 -9.94 14.04 3.86
N ASN A 63 -8.63 13.96 3.66
CA ASN A 63 -7.65 14.76 4.40
C ASN A 63 -7.81 16.26 4.11
N ARG A 64 -8.01 16.66 2.84
CA ARG A 64 -8.30 18.06 2.49
C ARG A 64 -9.54 18.59 3.22
N ASN A 65 -10.64 17.83 3.20
CA ASN A 65 -11.87 18.25 3.87
C ASN A 65 -11.72 18.33 5.40
N LEU A 66 -10.98 17.40 6.01
CA LEU A 66 -10.72 17.44 7.44
C LEU A 66 -9.88 18.66 7.84
N LYS A 67 -8.87 19.01 7.04
CA LYS A 67 -8.06 20.22 7.28
C LYS A 67 -8.88 21.51 7.17
N GLU A 68 -9.73 21.60 6.16
CA GLU A 68 -10.64 22.74 6.00
C GLU A 68 -11.59 22.88 7.20
N ARG A 69 -12.21 21.77 7.63
CA ARG A 69 -13.08 21.75 8.80
C ARG A 69 -12.35 22.12 10.09
N ALA A 70 -11.12 21.64 10.27
CA ALA A 70 -10.30 22.00 11.43
C ALA A 70 -10.03 23.51 11.46
N GLY A 71 -9.61 24.10 10.34
CA GLY A 71 -9.36 25.54 10.25
C GLY A 71 -10.62 26.38 10.52
N LEU A 72 -11.78 25.97 10.00
CA LEU A 72 -13.05 26.66 10.28
C LEU A 72 -13.42 26.61 11.78
N LEU A 73 -13.17 25.48 12.44
CA LEU A 73 -13.42 25.32 13.87
C LEU A 73 -12.45 26.15 14.71
N GLU A 74 -11.17 26.18 14.34
CA GLU A 74 -10.16 27.03 14.97
C GLU A 74 -10.55 28.52 14.90
N MET A 75 -10.93 29.00 13.72
CA MET A 75 -11.42 30.37 13.54
C MET A 75 -12.66 30.66 14.40
N ARG A 76 -13.59 29.71 14.49
CA ARG A 76 -14.79 29.89 15.30
C ARG A 76 -14.45 30.00 16.80
N VAL A 77 -13.56 29.16 17.30
CA VAL A 77 -13.09 29.23 18.69
C VAL A 77 -12.40 30.56 18.96
N GLU A 78 -11.56 31.06 18.05
CA GLU A 78 -10.92 32.37 18.20
C GLU A 78 -11.92 33.52 18.23
N MET A 79 -13.01 33.44 17.44
CA MET A 79 -14.07 34.45 17.42
C MET A 79 -14.94 34.42 18.68
N GLU A 80 -15.23 33.25 19.23
CA GLU A 80 -16.00 33.10 20.49
C GLU A 80 -15.19 33.50 21.73
N MET A 81 -13.85 33.54 21.63
CA MET A 81 -12.93 33.95 22.71
C MET A 81 -12.62 35.46 22.72
N ARG A 82 -13.12 36.22 21.74
CA ARG A 82 -13.02 37.68 21.66
C ARG A 82 -14.29 38.35 22.16
#